data_AF-A0A847WF17-F1
#
_entry.id   AF-A0A847WF17-F1
#
_cell.length_a   1.000
_cell.length_b   1.000
_cell.length_c   1.000
_cell.angle_alpha   90.00
_cell.angle_beta   90.00
_cell.angle_gamma   90.00
#
_symmetry.space_group_name_H-M   'P 1'
#
loop_
_entity.id
_entity.type
_entity.pdbx_description
1 polymer ?
#
loop_
_entity_poly.entity_id
_entity_poly.type
_entity_poly.pdbx_seq_one_letter_code
_entity_poly.pdbx_strand_id
1 'polypeptide(L)'
;MLKNKKWFLLSGILIGMLSMVGGYQYIYRHKVPETKQLDHKEARDKVKIPNQNPTKSFGNEKVEMEDESIVSEEVTIQSSEKVLPSTKLVYQYYYTLDQKMIEEELDPPYYLLNMTREQLQEKLSDWDLQLFSDKKIVLQKIVEEKSPYNYYLLGVYDSYVAVFYDTHGEWILREVTSTPISALPLEEQKKLEEGIMVYGDEALINLLEDYTS
;
A
#
# COMPACT_ATOMS: atom_id res chain seq x y z
N MET A 1 34.64 50.07 -17.83
CA MET A 1 35.10 49.05 -16.85
C MET A 1 33.87 48.49 -16.12
N LEU A 2 33.87 47.17 -15.94
CA LEU A 2 32.95 46.30 -15.20
C LEU A 2 31.54 46.04 -15.76
N LYS A 3 31.41 44.79 -16.23
CA LYS A 3 30.25 44.06 -16.73
C LYS A 3 29.44 43.46 -15.56
N ASN A 4 28.12 43.45 -15.74
CA ASN A 4 27.19 42.32 -15.59
C ASN A 4 27.42 41.38 -14.38
N LYS A 5 26.83 41.72 -13.22
CA LYS A 5 26.89 40.95 -11.97
C LYS A 5 25.58 40.21 -11.62
N LYS A 6 24.74 39.87 -12.61
CA LYS A 6 23.45 39.18 -12.37
C LYS A 6 23.43 37.68 -12.68
N TRP A 7 24.53 37.11 -13.19
CA TRP A 7 24.57 35.70 -13.59
C TRP A 7 25.11 34.74 -12.52
N PHE A 8 25.45 35.22 -11.33
CA PHE A 8 25.99 34.37 -10.25
C PHE A 8 24.98 33.95 -9.17
N LEU A 9 23.75 34.49 -9.18
CA LEU A 9 22.72 34.13 -8.19
C LEU A 9 21.79 32.98 -8.61
N LEU A 10 21.79 32.60 -9.90
CA LEU A 10 20.97 31.49 -10.41
C LEU A 10 21.67 30.13 -10.35
N SER A 11 22.99 30.09 -10.17
CA SER A 11 23.75 28.82 -10.10
C SER A 11 23.73 28.14 -8.73
N GLY A 12 23.44 28.89 -7.64
CA GLY A 12 23.49 28.36 -6.28
C GLY A 12 22.27 27.53 -5.86
N ILE A 13 21.09 27.79 -6.46
CA ILE A 13 19.83 27.13 -6.07
C ILE A 13 19.67 25.76 -6.75
N LEU A 14 20.33 25.50 -7.88
CA LEU A 14 20.25 24.21 -8.57
C LEU A 14 21.14 23.12 -7.93
N ILE A 15 22.21 23.50 -7.22
CA ILE A 15 23.17 22.57 -6.59
C ILE A 15 22.65 22.09 -5.21
N GLY A 16 21.79 22.88 -4.56
CA GLY A 16 21.16 22.52 -3.28
C GLY A 16 20.07 21.44 -3.39
N MET A 17 19.35 21.35 -4.51
CA MET A 17 18.31 20.31 -4.68
C MET A 17 18.89 18.94 -5.10
N LEU A 18 20.03 18.90 -5.79
CA LEU A 18 20.73 17.64 -6.11
C LEU A 18 21.37 16.97 -4.89
N SER A 19 21.74 17.74 -3.87
CA SER A 19 22.32 17.21 -2.63
C SER A 19 21.27 16.60 -1.68
N MET A 20 20.01 17.05 -1.76
CA MET A 20 18.90 16.47 -0.97
C MET A 20 18.47 15.09 -1.51
N VAL A 21 18.40 14.92 -2.84
CA VAL A 21 18.08 13.62 -3.47
C VAL A 21 19.23 12.62 -3.28
N GLY A 22 20.48 13.06 -3.44
CA GLY A 22 21.65 12.20 -3.23
C GLY A 22 21.81 11.74 -1.78
N GLY A 23 21.53 12.61 -0.80
CA GLY A 23 21.52 12.24 0.62
C GLY A 23 20.42 11.23 0.97
N TYR A 24 19.23 11.39 0.39
CA TYR A 24 18.11 10.46 0.61
C TYR A 24 18.39 9.07 0.02
N GLN A 25 18.97 8.99 -1.18
CA GLN A 25 19.43 7.71 -1.76
C GLN A 25 20.58 7.06 -0.98
N TYR A 26 21.51 7.85 -0.42
CA TYR A 26 22.65 7.33 0.33
C TYR A 26 22.24 6.64 1.63
N ILE A 27 21.31 7.23 2.39
CA ILE A 27 20.81 6.67 3.66
C ILE A 27 19.97 5.42 3.41
N TYR A 28 19.17 5.39 2.34
CA TYR A 28 18.40 4.19 1.95
C TYR A 28 19.31 3.01 1.60
N ARG A 29 20.47 3.26 0.97
CA ARG A 29 21.41 2.20 0.57
C ARG A 29 22.23 1.61 1.72
N HIS A 30 22.43 2.34 2.82
CA HIS A 30 23.33 1.94 3.92
C HIS A 30 22.62 1.38 5.17
N LYS A 31 21.28 1.31 5.18
CA LYS A 31 20.50 0.63 6.25
C LYS A 31 20.08 -0.79 5.92
N VAL A 32 20.41 -1.31 4.73
CA VAL A 32 20.20 -2.72 4.37
C VAL A 32 21.47 -3.49 4.76
N PRO A 33 21.41 -4.48 5.67
CA PRO A 33 22.59 -5.27 6.02
C PRO A 33 23.08 -6.05 4.79
N GLU A 34 24.40 -6.06 4.60
CA GLU A 34 25.12 -6.73 3.51
C GLU A 34 24.83 -8.26 3.52
N THR A 35 23.85 -8.71 2.74
CA THR A 35 23.76 -10.12 2.37
C THR A 35 24.54 -10.34 1.08
N LYS A 36 25.59 -11.16 1.19
CA LYS A 36 26.55 -11.51 0.14
C LYS A 36 25.88 -11.68 -1.23
N GLN A 37 26.34 -10.88 -2.19
CA GLN A 37 25.97 -11.02 -3.60
C GLN A 37 26.47 -12.35 -4.15
N LEU A 38 25.57 -13.13 -4.72
CA LEU A 38 25.87 -14.27 -5.59
C LEU A 38 25.49 -13.88 -7.03
N ASP A 39 26.39 -14.18 -7.96
CA ASP A 39 26.49 -13.68 -9.34
C ASP A 39 25.18 -13.66 -10.15
N HIS A 40 24.75 -12.45 -10.56
CA HIS A 40 23.46 -12.10 -11.15
C HIS A 40 23.25 -12.52 -12.63
N LYS A 41 24.04 -13.44 -13.16
CA LYS A 41 23.98 -13.80 -14.58
C LYS A 41 23.17 -15.06 -14.90
N GLU A 42 22.86 -15.90 -13.91
CA GLU A 42 22.18 -17.20 -14.12
C GLU A 42 20.65 -17.16 -13.93
N ALA A 43 20.10 -16.12 -13.29
CA ALA A 43 18.67 -16.04 -12.97
C ALA A 43 17.79 -15.45 -14.10
N ARG A 44 18.39 -14.95 -15.19
CA ARG A 44 17.64 -14.27 -16.28
C ARG A 44 16.89 -15.20 -17.22
N ASP A 45 17.22 -16.50 -17.26
CA ASP A 45 16.72 -17.41 -18.30
C ASP A 45 15.53 -18.30 -17.89
N LYS A 46 14.96 -18.13 -16.69
CA LYS A 46 13.93 -19.08 -16.18
C LYS A 46 12.56 -18.51 -15.82
N VAL A 47 12.28 -17.22 -16.04
CA VAL A 47 10.96 -16.65 -15.73
C VAL A 47 10.10 -16.53 -16.99
N LYS A 48 9.01 -17.31 -17.04
CA LYS A 48 8.00 -17.26 -18.10
C LYS A 48 6.69 -16.73 -17.50
N ILE A 49 6.28 -15.51 -17.89
CA ILE A 49 5.10 -14.80 -17.37
C ILE A 49 3.86 -15.15 -18.21
N PRO A 50 2.76 -15.69 -17.63
CA PRO A 50 1.47 -15.81 -18.31
C PRO A 50 0.52 -14.63 -18.06
N ASN A 51 -0.26 -14.33 -19.10
CA ASN A 51 -1.19 -13.20 -19.26
C ASN A 51 -2.57 -13.43 -18.61
N GLN A 52 -3.24 -12.32 -18.28
CA GLN A 52 -4.48 -12.18 -17.49
C GLN A 52 -5.73 -12.80 -18.13
N ASN A 53 -6.66 -13.25 -17.26
CA ASN A 53 -8.11 -12.95 -17.34
C ASN A 53 -8.87 -13.57 -16.14
N PRO A 54 -9.61 -12.79 -15.33
CA PRO A 54 -10.64 -13.35 -14.46
C PRO A 54 -12.04 -13.05 -15.02
N THR A 55 -12.70 -14.10 -15.49
CA THR A 55 -14.16 -14.11 -15.72
C THR A 55 -14.83 -14.53 -14.41
N LYS A 56 -15.69 -13.68 -13.83
CA LYS A 56 -16.69 -14.11 -12.85
C LYS A 56 -18.07 -13.58 -13.24
N SER A 57 -19.00 -14.51 -13.40
CA SER A 57 -20.45 -14.31 -13.47
C SER A 57 -21.04 -14.88 -12.18
N PHE A 58 -21.93 -14.14 -11.51
CA PHE A 58 -23.11 -14.66 -10.82
C PHE A 58 -24.11 -13.50 -10.65
N GLY A 59 -25.37 -13.71 -11.07
CA GLY A 59 -26.54 -12.88 -10.72
C GLY A 59 -26.85 -13.02 -9.21
N ASN A 60 -27.90 -12.47 -8.61
CA ASN A 60 -29.24 -12.01 -9.04
C ASN A 60 -29.88 -11.42 -7.74
N GLU A 61 -30.42 -10.21 -7.70
CA GLU A 61 -31.84 -9.81 -7.89
C GLU A 61 -32.34 -8.98 -6.67
N LYS A 62 -33.27 -8.05 -6.98
CA LYS A 62 -33.88 -6.94 -6.23
C LYS A 62 -34.59 -7.29 -4.91
N VAL A 63 -34.69 -6.30 -4.00
CA VAL A 63 -35.98 -5.82 -3.42
C VAL A 63 -35.86 -4.32 -3.06
N GLU A 64 -36.90 -3.56 -3.39
CA GLU A 64 -37.16 -2.14 -3.10
C GLU A 64 -38.44 -2.05 -2.26
N MET A 65 -38.54 -1.07 -1.33
CA MET A 65 -39.72 -0.24 -0.99
C MET A 65 -39.52 0.52 0.35
N GLU A 66 -39.55 1.86 0.28
CA GLU A 66 -40.38 2.87 1.02
C GLU A 66 -40.87 2.55 2.47
N ASP A 67 -41.12 3.45 3.42
CA ASP A 67 -41.05 4.90 3.72
C ASP A 67 -41.39 5.02 5.24
N GLU A 68 -41.16 6.21 5.79
CA GLU A 68 -41.84 6.86 6.91
C GLU A 68 -41.06 7.17 8.21
N SER A 69 -41.14 8.48 8.47
CA SER A 69 -40.62 9.34 9.50
C SER A 69 -41.10 9.07 10.93
N ILE A 70 -40.23 9.29 11.92
CA ILE A 70 -40.62 9.89 13.21
C ILE A 70 -39.53 10.86 13.68
N VAL A 71 -39.90 12.13 13.78
CA VAL A 71 -39.15 13.22 14.41
C VAL A 71 -39.20 13.05 15.93
N SER A 72 -38.05 13.05 16.59
CA SER A 72 -37.95 13.28 18.03
C SER A 72 -36.90 14.36 18.28
N GLU A 73 -37.38 15.55 18.64
CA GLU A 73 -36.56 16.63 19.17
C GLU A 73 -36.14 16.27 20.59
N GLU A 74 -34.95 15.69 20.74
CA GLU A 74 -34.24 15.70 22.01
C GLU A 74 -33.25 16.87 21.95
N VAL A 75 -33.43 17.85 22.84
CA VAL A 75 -32.48 18.96 23.04
C VAL A 75 -31.23 18.38 23.69
N THR A 76 -30.40 17.75 22.87
CA THR A 76 -29.06 17.31 23.22
C THR A 76 -28.18 18.54 23.28
N ILE A 77 -27.55 18.78 24.43
CA ILE A 77 -26.42 19.70 24.54
C ILE A 77 -25.37 19.14 23.56
N GLN A 78 -25.34 19.68 22.34
CA GLN A 78 -24.39 19.27 21.30
C GLN A 78 -23.01 19.68 21.77
N SER A 79 -22.34 18.81 22.52
CA SER A 79 -20.89 18.76 22.52
C SER A 79 -20.53 18.47 21.07
N SER A 80 -20.17 19.50 20.32
CA SER A 80 -19.71 19.30 18.94
C SER A 80 -18.49 18.40 19.02
N GLU A 81 -18.60 17.23 18.39
CA GLU A 81 -17.48 16.31 18.29
C GLU A 81 -16.31 17.06 17.64
N LYS A 82 -15.12 16.84 18.20
CA LYS A 82 -13.90 17.50 17.76
C LYS A 82 -12.78 16.48 17.72
N VAL A 83 -11.76 16.77 16.91
CA VAL A 83 -10.53 15.98 16.90
C VAL A 83 -9.81 16.16 18.24
N LEU A 84 -9.63 15.07 18.98
CA LEU A 84 -8.89 15.00 20.24
C LEU A 84 -7.51 14.38 20.01
N PRO A 85 -6.53 14.60 20.90
CA PRO A 85 -5.24 13.91 20.83
C PRO A 85 -5.35 12.38 20.86
N SER A 86 -6.43 11.84 21.44
CA SER A 86 -6.72 10.41 21.51
C SER A 86 -7.52 9.87 20.32
N THR A 87 -7.98 10.73 19.41
CA THR A 87 -8.77 10.32 18.24
C THR A 87 -7.89 9.54 17.27
N LYS A 88 -8.32 8.37 16.80
CA LYS A 88 -7.63 7.63 15.74
C LYS A 88 -8.02 8.18 14.36
N LEU A 89 -7.02 8.58 13.59
CA LEU A 89 -7.19 9.05 12.22
C LEU A 89 -6.86 7.91 11.27
N VAL A 90 -7.82 7.45 10.48
CA VAL A 90 -7.65 6.37 9.52
C VAL A 90 -7.77 6.93 8.11
N TYR A 91 -6.70 6.78 7.33
CA TYR A 91 -6.68 7.06 5.90
C TYR A 91 -6.95 5.78 5.12
N GLN A 92 -8.00 5.78 4.30
CA GLN A 92 -8.35 4.71 3.40
C GLN A 92 -8.00 5.11 1.96
N TYR A 93 -7.11 4.36 1.32
CA TYR A 93 -6.75 4.55 -0.09
C TYR A 93 -7.41 3.46 -0.92
N TYR A 94 -8.34 3.84 -1.79
CA TYR A 94 -8.95 2.93 -2.75
C TYR A 94 -8.24 3.02 -4.10
N TYR A 95 -7.47 2.00 -4.43
CA TYR A 95 -6.72 1.87 -5.69
C TYR A 95 -7.61 1.24 -6.75
N THR A 96 -7.88 1.99 -7.83
CA THR A 96 -8.90 1.57 -8.81
C THR A 96 -8.40 0.49 -9.77
N LEU A 97 -7.09 0.42 -10.03
CA LEU A 97 -6.54 -0.51 -11.03
C LEU A 97 -6.53 -1.97 -10.56
N ASP A 98 -6.43 -2.20 -9.26
CA ASP A 98 -6.43 -3.52 -8.62
C ASP A 98 -7.63 -3.72 -7.66
N GLN A 99 -8.49 -2.71 -7.53
CA GLN A 99 -9.68 -2.67 -6.66
C GLN A 99 -9.34 -2.97 -5.20
N LYS A 100 -8.21 -2.44 -4.72
CA LYS A 100 -7.73 -2.64 -3.34
C LYS A 100 -7.96 -1.43 -2.47
N MET A 101 -8.24 -1.71 -1.20
CA MET A 101 -8.29 -0.70 -0.14
C MET A 101 -7.12 -0.93 0.82
N ILE A 102 -6.35 0.12 1.07
CA ILE A 102 -5.26 0.15 2.07
C ILE A 102 -5.66 1.13 3.17
N GLU A 103 -5.50 0.72 4.42
CA GLU A 103 -5.73 1.59 5.58
C GLU A 103 -4.42 1.96 6.26
N GLU A 104 -4.30 3.22 6.66
CA GLU A 104 -3.23 3.71 7.52
C GLU A 104 -3.86 4.39 8.75
N GLU A 105 -3.62 3.83 9.94
CA GLU A 105 -4.07 4.39 11.21
C GLU A 105 -2.94 5.19 11.87
N LEU A 106 -3.22 6.45 12.20
CA LEU A 106 -2.29 7.38 12.82
C LEU A 106 -2.96 8.15 13.96
N ASP A 107 -2.14 8.73 14.82
CA ASP A 107 -2.60 9.77 15.74
C ASP A 107 -2.76 11.10 14.99
N PRO A 108 -3.70 11.97 15.40
CA PRO A 108 -4.02 13.17 14.65
C PRO A 108 -2.91 14.21 14.85
N PRO A 109 -2.36 14.78 13.76
CA PRO A 109 -1.35 15.82 13.89
C PRO A 109 -1.91 17.06 14.57
N TYR A 110 -1.03 17.81 15.25
CA TYR A 110 -1.43 18.94 16.11
C TYR A 110 -2.32 19.98 15.42
N TYR A 111 -2.14 20.18 14.11
CA TYR A 111 -2.88 21.18 13.33
C TYR A 111 -4.30 20.75 12.98
N LEU A 112 -4.68 19.50 13.24
CA LEU A 112 -6.06 19.01 13.11
C LEU A 112 -6.81 19.00 14.45
N LEU A 113 -6.10 19.14 15.57
CA LEU A 113 -6.72 19.11 16.89
C LEU A 113 -7.75 20.22 17.07
N ASN A 114 -8.81 19.91 17.82
CA ASN A 114 -9.95 20.76 18.10
C ASN A 114 -10.77 21.19 16.86
N MET A 115 -10.47 20.65 15.66
CA MET A 115 -11.30 20.88 14.49
C MET A 115 -12.65 20.18 14.64
N THR A 116 -13.71 20.84 14.20
CA THR A 116 -15.01 20.20 13.98
C THR A 116 -15.01 19.44 12.66
N ARG A 117 -16.07 18.68 12.41
CA ARG A 117 -16.31 17.98 11.15
C ARG A 117 -16.15 18.91 9.93
N GLU A 118 -16.79 20.07 9.97
CA GLU A 118 -16.83 21.03 8.86
C GLU A 118 -15.43 21.60 8.58
N GLN A 119 -14.72 21.97 9.64
CA GLN A 119 -13.35 22.49 9.54
C GLN A 119 -12.38 21.45 9.00
N LEU A 120 -12.53 20.19 9.42
CA LEU A 120 -11.72 19.09 8.93
C LEU A 120 -11.98 18.84 7.43
N GLN A 121 -13.25 18.82 7.02
CA GLN A 121 -13.65 18.61 5.63
C GLN A 121 -13.18 19.76 4.72
N GLU A 122 -13.22 21.01 5.20
CA GLU A 122 -12.64 22.14 4.49
C GLU A 122 -11.11 22.02 4.37
N LYS A 123 -10.45 21.60 5.45
CA LYS A 123 -8.99 21.46 5.50
C LYS A 123 -8.47 20.33 4.60
N LEU A 124 -9.22 19.25 4.49
CA LEU A 124 -8.86 18.02 3.77
C LEU A 124 -9.86 17.78 2.61
N SER A 125 -10.09 18.79 1.78
CA SER A 125 -11.09 18.76 0.69
C SER A 125 -10.86 17.66 -0.35
N ASP A 126 -9.63 17.18 -0.49
CA ASP A 126 -9.26 16.09 -1.41
C ASP A 126 -9.64 14.71 -0.87
N TRP A 127 -10.17 14.64 0.35
CA TRP A 127 -10.57 13.42 1.05
C TRP A 127 -12.07 13.41 1.29
N ASP A 128 -12.68 12.25 1.10
CA ASP A 128 -14.07 12.03 1.45
C ASP A 128 -14.18 11.57 2.90
N LEU A 129 -14.96 12.31 3.70
CA LEU A 129 -15.08 12.05 5.14
C LEU A 129 -16.18 11.01 5.40
N GLN A 130 -15.78 9.77 5.59
CA GLN A 130 -16.67 8.63 5.80
C GLN A 130 -17.23 8.59 7.23
N LEU A 131 -16.36 8.83 8.21
CA LEU A 131 -16.70 8.79 9.64
C LEU A 131 -16.03 9.94 10.37
N PHE A 132 -16.76 10.58 11.28
CA PHE A 132 -16.22 11.56 12.18
C PHE A 132 -16.77 11.29 13.59
N SER A 133 -15.87 11.15 14.56
CA SER A 133 -16.17 11.07 16.00
C SER A 133 -14.94 11.46 16.82
N ASP A 134 -15.11 11.68 18.11
CA ASP A 134 -14.01 11.96 19.05
C ASP A 134 -13.04 10.77 19.24
N LYS A 135 -13.47 9.56 18.91
CA LYS A 135 -12.67 8.31 19.01
C LYS A 135 -11.98 7.94 17.72
N LYS A 136 -12.68 8.07 16.59
CA LYS A 136 -12.19 7.61 15.28
C LYS A 136 -12.71 8.51 14.16
N ILE A 137 -11.83 8.86 13.24
CA ILE A 137 -12.13 9.59 12.01
C ILE A 137 -11.62 8.74 10.85
N VAL A 138 -12.46 8.57 9.82
CA VAL A 138 -12.11 7.82 8.61
C VAL A 138 -12.22 8.75 7.40
N LEU A 139 -11.09 8.92 6.72
CA LEU A 139 -10.95 9.72 5.50
C LEU A 139 -10.61 8.78 4.35
N GLN A 140 -11.34 8.87 3.26
CA GLN A 140 -11.13 8.02 2.08
C GLN A 140 -10.64 8.85 0.88
N LYS A 141 -9.71 8.29 0.11
CA LYS A 141 -9.24 8.86 -1.15
C LYS A 141 -9.21 7.79 -2.23
N ILE A 142 -9.75 8.12 -3.39
CA ILE A 142 -9.66 7.29 -4.60
C ILE A 142 -8.35 7.62 -5.31
N VAL A 143 -7.59 6.59 -5.66
CA VAL A 143 -6.30 6.70 -6.35
C VAL A 143 -6.36 5.89 -7.64
N GLU A 144 -6.17 6.54 -8.79
CA GLU A 144 -6.19 5.92 -10.11
C GLU A 144 -4.86 5.22 -10.46
N GLU A 145 -4.33 4.45 -9.51
CA GLU A 145 -3.06 3.76 -9.62
C GLU A 145 -3.19 2.32 -9.10
N LYS A 146 -2.13 1.53 -9.25
CA LYS A 146 -1.98 0.24 -8.58
C LYS A 146 -1.45 0.49 -7.16
N SER A 147 -1.90 -0.32 -6.20
CA SER A 147 -1.43 -0.21 -4.82
C SER A 147 0.11 -0.40 -4.72
N PRO A 148 0.81 0.46 -3.95
CA PRO A 148 2.28 0.51 -3.94
C PRO A 148 2.95 -0.58 -3.08
N TYR A 149 2.18 -1.36 -2.30
CA TYR A 149 2.74 -2.28 -1.31
C TYR A 149 2.04 -3.64 -1.32
N ASN A 150 2.72 -4.63 -0.71
CA ASN A 150 2.20 -5.93 -0.34
C ASN A 150 1.86 -6.88 -1.49
N TYR A 151 2.50 -6.72 -2.65
CA TYR A 151 2.52 -7.77 -3.66
C TYR A 151 3.69 -8.70 -3.44
N TYR A 152 3.36 -9.96 -3.20
CA TYR A 152 4.28 -11.07 -3.12
C TYR A 152 4.05 -12.00 -4.30
N LEU A 153 5.12 -12.63 -4.75
CA LEU A 153 5.05 -13.77 -5.65
C LEU A 153 5.56 -14.98 -4.86
N LEU A 154 4.74 -16.00 -4.72
CA LEU A 154 5.16 -17.30 -4.22
C LEU A 154 5.56 -18.17 -5.41
N GLY A 155 6.77 -18.69 -5.40
CA GLY A 155 7.28 -19.47 -6.51
C GLY A 155 8.43 -20.38 -6.13
N VAL A 156 9.23 -20.77 -7.13
CA VAL A 156 10.32 -21.72 -6.95
C VAL A 156 11.68 -21.03 -7.03
N TYR A 157 12.52 -21.28 -6.03
CA TYR A 157 13.94 -20.93 -6.07
C TYR A 157 14.77 -22.10 -5.56
N ASP A 158 15.77 -22.52 -6.35
CA ASP A 158 16.67 -23.64 -6.02
C ASP A 158 15.95 -24.93 -5.58
N SER A 159 14.82 -25.25 -6.23
CA SER A 159 13.95 -26.40 -5.89
C SER A 159 13.23 -26.32 -4.53
N TYR A 160 13.15 -25.14 -3.93
CA TYR A 160 12.35 -24.86 -2.72
C TYR A 160 11.26 -23.83 -3.00
N VAL A 161 10.23 -23.82 -2.15
CA VAL A 161 9.22 -22.75 -2.13
C VAL A 161 9.89 -21.46 -1.65
N ALA A 162 9.68 -20.37 -2.38
CA ALA A 162 10.30 -19.07 -2.13
C ALA A 162 9.31 -17.92 -2.29
N VAL A 163 9.57 -16.84 -1.54
CA VAL A 163 8.82 -15.59 -1.57
C VAL A 163 9.65 -14.54 -2.29
N PHE A 164 9.02 -13.83 -3.22
CA PHE A 164 9.58 -12.66 -3.88
C PHE A 164 8.71 -11.44 -3.62
N TYR A 165 9.30 -10.25 -3.64
CA TYR A 165 8.58 -8.98 -3.55
C TYR A 165 8.80 -8.16 -4.81
N ASP A 166 7.82 -7.34 -5.16
CA ASP A 166 7.93 -6.41 -6.28
C ASP A 166 8.80 -5.20 -5.88
N THR A 167 9.80 -4.90 -6.69
CA THR A 167 10.55 -3.65 -6.64
C THR A 167 10.51 -3.01 -8.02
N HIS A 168 9.60 -2.04 -8.19
CA HIS A 168 9.45 -1.30 -9.45
C HIS A 168 9.21 -2.21 -10.67
N GLY A 169 8.44 -3.29 -10.50
CA GLY A 169 8.16 -4.26 -11.57
C GLY A 169 9.18 -5.39 -11.71
N GLU A 170 10.20 -5.45 -10.86
CA GLU A 170 11.13 -6.59 -10.78
C GLU A 170 10.87 -7.41 -9.51
N TRP A 171 10.74 -8.73 -9.67
CA TRP A 171 10.61 -9.67 -8.54
C TRP A 171 11.97 -9.97 -7.92
N ILE A 172 12.15 -9.55 -6.67
CA ILE A 172 13.39 -9.79 -5.92
C ILE A 172 13.15 -10.88 -4.89
N LEU A 173 14.06 -11.86 -4.82
CA LEU A 173 14.01 -12.93 -3.84
C LEU A 173 14.09 -12.34 -2.43
N ARG A 174 13.08 -12.66 -1.62
CA ARG A 174 12.98 -12.24 -0.21
C ARG A 174 13.44 -13.35 0.72
N GLU A 175 12.88 -14.53 0.50
CA GLU A 175 12.92 -15.62 1.45
C GLU A 175 12.82 -16.96 0.72
N VAL A 176 13.57 -17.94 1.18
CA VAL A 176 13.49 -19.33 0.74
C VAL A 176 13.06 -20.14 1.94
N THR A 177 11.95 -20.86 1.82
CA THR A 177 11.45 -21.73 2.88
C THR A 177 12.23 -23.04 2.92
N SER A 178 12.08 -23.82 3.99
CA SER A 178 12.62 -25.18 4.06
C SER A 178 11.79 -26.23 3.32
N THR A 179 10.69 -25.85 2.64
CA THR A 179 9.80 -26.78 1.94
C THR A 179 10.32 -27.05 0.53
N PRO A 180 10.81 -28.27 0.23
CA PRO A 180 11.22 -28.64 -1.13
C PRO A 180 9.97 -28.84 -2.00
N ILE A 181 10.03 -28.37 -3.26
CA ILE A 181 8.88 -28.50 -4.19
C ILE A 181 8.52 -29.96 -4.45
N SER A 182 9.50 -30.86 -4.39
CA SER A 182 9.32 -32.30 -4.61
C SER A 182 8.47 -32.98 -3.53
N ALA A 183 8.30 -32.36 -2.36
CA ALA A 183 7.42 -32.85 -1.31
C ALA A 183 5.94 -32.52 -1.56
N LEU A 184 5.65 -31.61 -2.50
CA LEU A 184 4.29 -31.15 -2.79
C LEU A 184 3.63 -31.99 -3.89
N PRO A 185 2.29 -32.05 -3.95
CA PRO A 185 1.57 -32.64 -5.08
C PRO A 185 1.95 -31.98 -6.41
N LEU A 186 1.92 -32.75 -7.51
CA LEU A 186 2.32 -32.25 -8.84
C LEU A 186 1.53 -31.02 -9.31
N GLU A 187 0.26 -30.92 -8.93
CA GLU A 187 -0.58 -29.76 -9.23
C GLU A 187 -0.07 -28.49 -8.53
N GLU A 188 0.37 -28.61 -7.27
CA GLU A 188 0.91 -27.50 -6.50
C GLU A 188 2.30 -27.09 -6.99
N GLN A 189 3.13 -28.05 -7.38
CA GLN A 189 4.41 -27.79 -8.02
C GLN A 189 4.24 -26.90 -9.27
N LYS A 190 3.28 -27.24 -10.15
CA LYS A 190 3.00 -26.44 -11.35
C LYS A 190 2.52 -25.02 -11.02
N LYS A 191 1.64 -24.85 -10.04
CA LYS A 191 1.18 -23.51 -9.62
C LYS A 191 2.34 -22.64 -9.13
N LEU A 192 3.26 -23.22 -8.35
CA LEU A 192 4.44 -22.52 -7.87
C LEU A 192 5.44 -22.22 -9.00
N GLU A 193 5.57 -23.10 -9.99
CA GLU A 193 6.37 -22.85 -11.20
C GLU A 193 5.77 -21.72 -12.07
N GLU A 194 4.44 -21.65 -12.17
CA GLU A 194 3.72 -20.55 -12.84
C GLU A 194 3.78 -19.24 -12.04
N GLY A 195 3.93 -19.36 -10.71
CA GLY A 195 3.98 -18.26 -9.77
C GLY A 195 2.60 -17.88 -9.24
N ILE A 196 2.48 -17.79 -7.92
CA ILE A 196 1.24 -17.44 -7.23
C ILE A 196 1.36 -16.01 -6.72
N MET A 197 0.56 -15.12 -7.28
CA MET A 197 0.48 -13.73 -6.81
C MET A 197 -0.32 -13.66 -5.51
N VAL A 198 0.29 -13.13 -4.47
CA VAL A 198 -0.30 -12.99 -3.14
C VAL A 198 -0.30 -11.53 -2.73
N TYR A 199 -1.38 -11.09 -2.12
CA TYR A 199 -1.53 -9.71 -1.69
C TYR A 199 -1.76 -9.62 -0.19
N GLY A 200 -0.93 -8.86 0.50
CA GLY A 200 -1.01 -8.67 1.94
C GLY A 200 -0.24 -9.73 2.72
N ASP A 201 0.28 -9.31 3.88
CA ASP A 201 1.06 -10.18 4.76
C ASP A 201 0.23 -11.34 5.29
N GLU A 202 -1.03 -11.10 5.66
CA GLU A 202 -1.93 -12.13 6.17
C GLU A 202 -2.21 -13.23 5.13
N ALA A 203 -2.47 -12.85 3.87
CA ALA A 203 -2.68 -13.82 2.81
C ALA A 203 -1.40 -14.61 2.49
N LEU A 204 -0.24 -13.96 2.57
CA LEU A 204 1.05 -14.63 2.42
C LEU A 204 1.29 -15.62 3.54
N ILE A 205 1.05 -15.24 4.80
CA ILE A 205 1.23 -16.10 5.97
C ILE A 205 0.32 -17.32 5.84
N ASN A 206 -0.98 -17.13 5.59
CA ASN A 206 -1.94 -18.23 5.44
C ASN A 206 -1.51 -19.20 4.33
N LEU A 207 -1.06 -18.67 3.19
CA LEU A 207 -0.61 -19.52 2.09
C LEU A 207 0.69 -20.28 2.43
N LEU A 208 1.62 -19.65 3.15
CA LEU A 208 2.85 -20.30 3.60
C LEU A 208 2.55 -21.40 4.63
N GLU A 209 1.59 -21.19 5.53
CA GLU A 209 1.12 -22.23 6.45
C GLU A 209 0.62 -23.46 5.68
N ASP A 210 -0.17 -23.29 4.62
CA ASP A 210 -0.65 -24.39 3.79
C ASP A 210 0.48 -25.23 3.16
N TYR A 211 1.62 -24.62 2.84
CA TYR A 211 2.78 -25.32 2.26
C TYR A 211 3.82 -25.80 3.29
N THR A 212 3.72 -25.38 4.54
CA THR A 212 4.70 -25.70 5.60
C THR A 212 4.12 -26.56 6.73
N SER A 213 2.81 -26.82 6.70
CA SER A 213 2.07 -27.74 7.58
C SER A 213 2.30 -29.20 7.20
#